data_AF-A0AAP7ZQX8-F1
#
_entry.id   AF-A0AAP7ZQX8-F1
#
_cell.length_a   1.000
_cell.length_b   1.000
_cell.length_c   1.000
_cell.angle_alpha   90.00
_cell.angle_beta   90.00
_cell.angle_gamma   90.00
#
_symmetry.space_group_name_H-M   'P 1'
#
loop_
_entity.id
_entity.type
_entity.pdbx_description
1 polymer ?
#
loop_
_entity_poly.entity_id
_entity_poly.type
_entity_poly.pdbx_seq_one_letter_code
_entity_poly.pdbx_strand_id
1 'polypeptide(L)'
;MHRRDPFAQRALPILLRLFSSLPLPVIHGIGRTFGRIVYAIPGGYRHHLQRNAAQAGFKEPRFARQAAAEAGAMMSELTRVWFQSDACMAQVIGEDWNVIEQALAERNGFIMLTPHLGCFELAARYAAPRIPLTIMFRPHRKALLRSLLDGVRATSNLTTVPATSQGVRSFVRALRKGDAVGLLPDQAPKGDGVWAPFFGRPAYTITLPGKLAQCR
;
A
#
# COMPACT_ATOMS: atom_id res chain seq x y z
N MET A 1 18.29 24.55 2.68
CA MET A 1 17.28 24.63 3.77
C MET A 1 16.14 25.52 3.30
N HIS A 2 15.15 24.99 2.56
CA HIS A 2 14.02 25.80 2.07
C HIS A 2 12.98 25.95 3.18
N ARG A 3 12.88 27.15 3.76
CA ARG A 3 11.72 27.57 4.57
C ARG A 3 10.48 27.44 3.69
N ARG A 4 9.59 26.51 4.03
CA ARG A 4 8.32 26.30 3.32
C ARG A 4 7.27 27.23 3.89
N ASP A 5 6.53 27.88 3.01
CA ASP A 5 5.42 28.79 3.30
C ASP A 5 4.44 28.17 4.34
N PRO A 6 4.26 28.79 5.51
CA PRO A 6 3.31 28.35 6.55
C PRO A 6 1.87 28.22 6.02
N PHE A 7 1.49 29.02 5.02
CA PHE A 7 0.15 29.01 4.45
C PHE A 7 -0.12 27.71 3.68
N ALA A 8 0.82 27.29 2.82
CA ALA A 8 0.74 26.02 2.10
C ALA A 8 0.67 24.79 3.02
N GLN A 9 1.28 24.88 4.21
CA GLN A 9 1.24 23.80 5.21
C GLN A 9 -0.14 23.63 5.86
N ARG A 10 -0.92 24.71 5.97
CA ARG A 10 -2.29 24.67 6.52
C ARG A 10 -3.36 24.46 5.44
N ALA A 11 -3.14 24.96 4.23
CA ALA A 11 -4.11 24.83 3.14
C ALA A 11 -4.23 23.40 2.61
N LEU A 12 -3.11 22.67 2.46
CA LEU A 12 -3.14 21.33 1.87
C LEU A 12 -4.01 20.32 2.65
N PRO A 13 -3.88 20.17 3.99
CA PRO A 13 -4.78 19.29 4.75
C PRO A 13 -6.25 19.65 4.61
N ILE A 14 -6.59 20.94 4.56
CA ILE A 14 -7.97 21.42 4.38
C ILE A 14 -8.49 21.03 3.00
N LEU A 15 -7.71 21.29 1.95
CA LEU A 15 -8.08 20.90 0.58
C LEU A 15 -8.26 19.39 0.44
N LEU A 16 -7.39 18.58 1.04
CA LEU A 16 -7.53 17.12 0.99
C LEU A 16 -8.75 16.64 1.78
N ARG A 17 -9.09 17.28 2.91
CA ARG A 17 -10.33 17.01 3.66
C ARG A 17 -11.57 17.36 2.86
N LEU A 18 -11.61 18.54 2.23
CA LEU A 18 -12.71 18.94 1.35
C LEU A 18 -12.84 18.00 0.14
N PHE A 19 -11.72 17.57 -0.42
CA PHE A 19 -11.73 16.60 -1.50
C PHE A 19 -12.26 15.23 -1.04
N SER A 20 -11.95 14.82 0.20
CA SER A 20 -12.42 13.54 0.76
C SER A 20 -13.94 13.48 0.95
N SER A 21 -14.61 14.62 1.15
CA SER A 21 -16.08 14.68 1.35
C SER A 21 -16.88 14.48 0.07
N LEU A 22 -16.25 14.53 -1.11
CA LEU A 22 -16.90 14.21 -2.37
C LEU A 22 -17.32 12.73 -2.43
N PRO A 23 -18.44 12.38 -3.09
CA PRO A 23 -18.85 10.99 -3.28
C PRO A 23 -17.75 10.14 -3.93
N LEU A 24 -17.61 8.88 -3.52
CA LEU A 24 -16.57 7.98 -4.02
C LEU A 24 -16.54 7.86 -5.57
N PRO A 25 -17.68 7.76 -6.28
CA PRO A 25 -17.67 7.73 -7.75
C PRO A 25 -17.06 8.99 -8.38
N VAL A 26 -17.22 10.15 -7.75
CA VAL A 26 -16.63 11.43 -8.22
C VAL A 26 -15.13 11.42 -8.01
N ILE A 27 -14.66 11.02 -6.82
CA ILE A 27 -13.23 10.88 -6.51
C ILE A 27 -12.55 9.93 -7.49
N HIS A 28 -13.17 8.76 -7.73
CA HIS A 28 -12.67 7.81 -8.71
C HIS A 28 -12.73 8.36 -10.13
N GLY A 29 -13.78 9.08 -10.52
CA GLY A 29 -13.90 9.71 -11.84
C GLY A 29 -12.77 10.71 -12.11
N ILE A 30 -12.45 11.55 -11.12
CA ILE A 30 -11.34 12.51 -11.18
C ILE A 30 -10.01 11.75 -11.28
N GLY A 31 -9.79 10.75 -10.43
CA GLY A 31 -8.59 9.92 -10.44
C GLY A 31 -8.38 9.19 -11.76
N ARG A 32 -9.42 8.54 -12.29
CA ARG A 32 -9.41 7.85 -13.60
C ARG A 32 -9.06 8.79 -14.73
N THR A 33 -9.64 9.98 -14.73
CA THR A 33 -9.34 11.01 -15.73
C THR A 33 -7.88 11.43 -15.67
N PHE A 34 -7.37 11.74 -14.48
CA PHE A 34 -5.98 12.11 -14.29
C PHE A 34 -5.02 10.98 -14.69
N GLY A 35 -5.31 9.74 -14.30
CA GLY A 35 -4.52 8.56 -14.68
C GLY A 35 -4.44 8.37 -16.19
N ARG A 36 -5.55 8.58 -16.91
CA ARG A 36 -5.58 8.54 -18.38
C ARG A 36 -4.80 9.68 -19.01
N ILE A 37 -4.86 10.89 -18.45
CA ILE A 37 -4.06 12.03 -18.92
C ILE A 37 -2.57 11.72 -18.78
N VAL A 38 -2.14 11.25 -17.61
CA VAL A 38 -0.73 10.87 -17.36
C VAL A 38 -0.28 9.77 -18.31
N TYR A 39 -1.15 8.78 -18.61
CA TYR A 39 -0.85 7.73 -19.58
C TYR A 39 -0.78 8.24 -21.03
N ALA A 40 -1.54 9.27 -21.39
CA ALA A 40 -1.52 9.85 -22.72
C ALA A 40 -0.19 10.56 -23.03
N ILE A 41 0.46 11.11 -22.01
CA ILE A 41 1.77 11.76 -22.12
C ILE A 41 2.83 10.70 -22.49
N PRO A 42 3.55 10.86 -23.62
CA PRO A 42 4.65 9.97 -23.98
C PRO A 42 5.75 9.99 -22.90
N GLY A 43 6.27 8.82 -22.52
CA GLY A 43 7.36 8.74 -21.55
C GLY A 43 7.50 7.37 -20.88
N GLY A 44 8.39 7.33 -19.87
CA GLY A 44 8.74 6.10 -19.16
C GLY A 44 7.54 5.39 -18.53
N TYR A 45 6.61 6.13 -17.92
CA TYR A 45 5.41 5.54 -17.29
C TYR A 45 4.57 4.73 -18.29
N ARG A 46 4.21 5.33 -19.43
CA ARG A 46 3.45 4.66 -20.50
C ARG A 46 4.19 3.42 -21.01
N HIS A 47 5.50 3.56 -21.28
CA HIS A 47 6.31 2.46 -21.79
C HIS A 47 6.41 1.30 -20.80
N HIS A 48 6.69 1.58 -19.52
CA HIS A 48 6.76 0.55 -18.48
C HIS A 48 5.42 -0.15 -18.28
N LEU A 49 4.31 0.59 -18.26
CA LEU A 49 2.99 0.00 -18.10
C LEU A 49 2.65 -0.94 -19.26
N GLN A 50 2.88 -0.51 -20.51
CA GLN A 50 2.65 -1.34 -21.69
C GLN A 50 3.51 -2.59 -21.69
N ARG A 51 4.80 -2.47 -21.36
CA ARG A 51 5.74 -3.60 -21.31
C ARG A 51 5.37 -4.61 -20.22
N ASN A 52 5.05 -4.13 -19.02
CA ASN A 52 4.68 -4.99 -17.90
C ASN A 52 3.33 -5.68 -18.17
N ALA A 53 2.35 -4.96 -18.75
CA ALA A 53 1.07 -5.53 -19.15
C ALA A 53 1.24 -6.63 -20.20
N ALA A 54 2.02 -6.37 -21.26
CA ALA A 54 2.28 -7.34 -22.31
C ALA A 54 3.00 -8.59 -21.78
N GLN A 55 3.96 -8.42 -20.86
CA GLN A 55 4.65 -9.53 -20.20
C GLN A 55 3.69 -10.39 -19.35
N ALA A 56 2.73 -9.76 -18.67
CA ALA A 56 1.69 -10.46 -17.92
C ALA A 56 0.59 -11.08 -18.81
N GLY A 57 0.68 -10.97 -20.13
CA GLY A 57 -0.29 -11.51 -21.09
C GLY A 57 -1.37 -10.53 -21.54
N PHE A 58 -1.41 -9.31 -20.99
CA PHE A 58 -2.38 -8.28 -21.35
C PHE A 58 -1.87 -7.42 -22.52
N LYS A 59 -2.02 -7.95 -23.73
CA LYS A 59 -1.51 -7.31 -24.95
C LYS A 59 -2.41 -6.20 -25.50
N GLU A 60 -3.67 -6.16 -25.08
CA GLU A 60 -4.64 -5.20 -25.62
C GLU A 60 -4.34 -3.77 -25.12
N PRO A 61 -4.27 -2.76 -26.00
CA PRO A 61 -4.00 -1.37 -25.59
C PRO A 61 -5.00 -0.80 -24.59
N ARG A 62 -6.24 -1.30 -24.60
CA ARG A 62 -7.29 -0.90 -23.65
C ARG A 62 -6.92 -1.23 -22.21
N PHE A 63 -6.19 -2.33 -21.98
CA PHE A 63 -5.80 -2.76 -20.64
C PHE A 63 -4.88 -1.73 -19.99
N ALA A 64 -3.81 -1.31 -20.67
CA ALA A 64 -2.87 -0.33 -20.12
C ALA A 64 -3.57 1.02 -19.81
N ARG A 65 -4.48 1.46 -20.68
CA ARG A 65 -5.28 2.67 -20.43
C ARG A 65 -6.18 2.53 -19.20
N GLN A 66 -6.81 1.36 -19.03
CA GLN A 66 -7.68 1.09 -17.88
C GLN A 66 -6.87 0.94 -16.58
N ALA A 67 -5.73 0.25 -16.62
CA ALA A 67 -4.82 0.12 -15.49
C ALA A 67 -4.30 1.49 -15.02
N ALA A 68 -3.97 2.39 -15.95
CA ALA A 68 -3.61 3.76 -15.60
C ALA A 68 -4.77 4.53 -14.96
N ALA A 69 -6.00 4.33 -15.46
CA ALA A 69 -7.20 4.93 -14.88
C ALA A 69 -7.44 4.43 -13.44
N GLU A 70 -7.37 3.13 -13.20
CA GLU A 70 -7.56 2.56 -11.85
C GLU A 70 -6.40 2.90 -10.91
N ALA A 71 -5.16 3.03 -11.40
CA ALA A 71 -4.06 3.56 -10.59
C ALA A 71 -4.34 5.01 -10.16
N GLY A 72 -4.93 5.83 -11.04
CA GLY A 72 -5.39 7.17 -10.70
C GLY A 72 -6.53 7.17 -9.69
N ALA A 73 -7.53 6.28 -9.86
CA ALA A 73 -8.62 6.09 -8.89
C ALA A 73 -8.07 5.72 -7.51
N MET A 74 -7.15 4.76 -7.46
CA MET A 74 -6.44 4.31 -6.25
C MET A 74 -5.71 5.47 -5.57
N MET A 75 -4.99 6.30 -6.32
CA MET A 75 -4.30 7.45 -5.73
C MET A 75 -5.28 8.49 -5.16
N SER A 76 -6.39 8.74 -5.85
CA SER A 76 -7.39 9.72 -5.42
C SER A 76 -8.21 9.24 -4.22
N GLU A 77 -8.55 7.95 -4.14
CA GLU A 77 -9.35 7.44 -3.02
C GLU A 77 -8.60 7.39 -1.69
N LEU A 78 -7.26 7.40 -1.71
CA LEU A 78 -6.45 7.47 -0.48
C LEU A 78 -6.82 8.66 0.40
N THR A 79 -7.24 9.79 -0.16
CA THR A 79 -7.70 10.93 0.65
C THR A 79 -8.93 10.55 1.49
N ARG A 80 -9.86 9.78 0.93
CA ARG A 80 -11.04 9.32 1.65
C ARG A 80 -10.67 8.28 2.70
N VAL A 81 -9.79 7.34 2.36
CA VAL A 81 -9.24 6.36 3.32
C VAL A 81 -8.56 7.05 4.50
N TRP A 82 -7.89 8.18 4.26
CA TRP A 82 -7.17 8.94 5.26
C TRP A 82 -8.06 9.81 6.15
N PHE A 83 -9.03 10.50 5.57
CA PHE A 83 -9.84 11.47 6.30
C PHE A 83 -11.21 10.95 6.73
N GLN A 84 -11.65 9.81 6.18
CA GLN A 84 -12.93 9.17 6.48
C GLN A 84 -12.75 7.66 6.66
N SER A 85 -11.66 7.26 7.34
CA SER A 85 -11.28 5.86 7.53
C SER A 85 -12.44 5.00 8.03
N ASP A 86 -13.16 5.42 9.06
CA ASP A 86 -14.25 4.64 9.66
C ASP A 86 -15.41 4.42 8.68
N ALA A 87 -15.81 5.47 7.96
CA ALA A 87 -16.86 5.38 6.94
C ALA A 87 -16.42 4.51 5.74
N CYS A 88 -15.13 4.49 5.39
CA CYS A 88 -14.58 3.56 4.42
C CYS A 88 -14.61 2.12 4.95
N MET A 89 -14.13 1.88 6.17
CA MET A 89 -14.09 0.54 6.77
C MET A 89 -15.49 -0.07 6.94
N ALA A 90 -16.50 0.73 7.21
CA ALA A 90 -17.90 0.28 7.29
C ALA A 90 -18.44 -0.31 5.97
N GLN A 91 -17.80 0.01 4.83
CA GLN A 91 -18.17 -0.50 3.50
C GLN A 91 -17.27 -1.66 3.05
N VAL A 92 -16.19 -1.97 3.79
CA VAL A 92 -15.27 -3.04 3.42
C VAL A 92 -15.86 -4.38 3.84
N ILE A 93 -16.07 -5.25 2.86
CA ILE A 93 -16.40 -6.66 3.06
C ILE A 93 -15.10 -7.45 2.93
N GLY A 94 -14.72 -8.14 4.00
CA GLY A 94 -13.61 -9.08 3.99
C GLY A 94 -14.16 -10.49 3.81
N GLU A 95 -13.72 -11.16 2.75
CA GLU A 95 -14.00 -12.57 2.53
C GLU A 95 -13.02 -13.42 3.35
N ASP A 96 -13.45 -14.61 3.77
CA ASP A 96 -12.61 -15.65 4.39
C ASP A 96 -11.81 -15.21 5.63
N TRP A 97 -12.34 -14.31 6.45
CA TRP A 97 -11.68 -13.86 7.68
C TRP A 97 -11.32 -15.02 8.64
N ASN A 98 -12.15 -16.08 8.65
CA ASN A 98 -11.93 -17.28 9.44
C ASN A 98 -10.59 -17.96 9.13
N VAL A 99 -10.07 -17.85 7.91
CA VAL A 99 -8.74 -18.39 7.54
C VAL A 99 -7.64 -17.69 8.31
N ILE A 100 -7.76 -16.37 8.50
CA ILE A 100 -6.80 -15.56 9.27
C ILE A 100 -6.91 -15.92 10.76
N GLU A 101 -8.13 -16.08 11.28
CA GLU A 101 -8.35 -16.47 12.67
C GLU A 101 -7.75 -17.85 12.99
N GLN A 102 -7.95 -18.83 12.11
CA GLN A 102 -7.37 -20.16 12.24
C GLN A 102 -5.83 -20.11 12.23
N ALA A 103 -5.24 -19.37 11.29
CA ALA A 103 -3.78 -19.22 11.24
C ALA A 103 -3.20 -18.53 12.50
N LEU A 104 -3.92 -17.55 13.06
CA LEU A 104 -3.50 -16.89 14.31
C LEU A 104 -3.69 -17.75 15.55
N ALA A 105 -4.68 -18.66 15.55
CA ALA A 105 -4.93 -19.60 16.64
C ALA A 105 -3.75 -20.59 16.82
N GLU A 106 -2.99 -20.87 15.77
CA GLU A 106 -1.77 -21.69 15.86
C GLU A 106 -0.65 -21.04 16.69
N ARG A 107 -0.74 -19.73 16.98
CA ARG A 107 0.29 -18.96 17.71
C ARG A 107 1.70 -19.01 17.10
N ASN A 108 1.80 -19.32 15.81
CA ASN A 108 3.06 -19.42 15.06
C ASN A 108 3.44 -18.11 14.35
N GLY A 109 2.70 -17.02 14.61
CA GLY A 109 2.83 -15.74 13.91
C GLY A 109 2.22 -15.78 12.52
N PHE A 110 1.75 -14.63 12.04
CA PHE A 110 1.09 -14.51 10.75
C PHE A 110 1.79 -13.48 9.86
N ILE A 111 2.12 -13.87 8.62
CA ILE A 111 2.75 -12.97 7.64
C ILE A 111 1.70 -12.60 6.58
N MET A 112 1.20 -11.36 6.66
CA MET A 112 0.28 -10.79 5.68
C MET A 112 1.06 -10.16 4.52
N LEU A 113 0.89 -10.71 3.32
CA LEU A 113 1.50 -10.19 2.09
C LEU A 113 0.43 -9.55 1.22
N THR A 114 0.58 -8.26 0.91
CA THR A 114 -0.34 -7.54 0.02
C THR A 114 0.43 -6.99 -1.19
N PRO A 115 0.00 -7.26 -2.43
CA PRO A 115 0.63 -6.60 -3.59
C PRO A 115 0.23 -5.11 -3.65
N HIS A 116 0.96 -4.30 -4.42
CA HIS A 116 0.57 -2.94 -4.78
C HIS A 116 -0.59 -2.97 -5.80
N LEU A 117 -1.74 -3.48 -5.38
CA LEU A 117 -2.93 -3.67 -6.20
C LEU A 117 -4.17 -3.11 -5.50
N GLY A 118 -4.99 -2.38 -6.25
CA GLY A 118 -6.17 -1.70 -5.71
C GLY A 118 -5.81 -0.79 -4.54
N CYS A 119 -6.78 -0.51 -3.66
CA CYS A 119 -6.53 0.27 -2.46
C CYS A 119 -5.88 -0.55 -1.35
N PHE A 120 -4.64 -1.01 -1.55
CA PHE A 120 -3.91 -1.88 -0.62
C PHE A 120 -3.80 -1.32 0.82
N GLU A 121 -3.93 0.00 1.02
CA GLU A 121 -3.94 0.61 2.35
C GLU A 121 -5.16 0.19 3.20
N LEU A 122 -6.26 -0.27 2.56
CA LEU A 122 -7.43 -0.80 3.27
C LEU A 122 -7.11 -2.09 4.03
N ALA A 123 -6.20 -2.94 3.52
CA ALA A 123 -5.94 -4.25 4.13
C ALA A 123 -5.43 -4.14 5.58
N ALA A 124 -4.44 -3.27 5.82
CA ALA A 124 -3.92 -3.05 7.16
C ALA A 124 -4.94 -2.37 8.09
N ARG A 125 -5.75 -1.45 7.56
CA ARG A 125 -6.80 -0.75 8.31
C ARG A 125 -7.99 -1.66 8.66
N TYR A 126 -8.29 -2.60 7.79
CA TYR A 126 -9.31 -3.62 8.02
C TYR A 126 -8.83 -4.64 9.05
N ALA A 127 -7.56 -5.04 9.00
CA ALA A 127 -7.00 -6.02 9.92
C ALA A 127 -6.74 -5.46 11.33
N ALA A 128 -6.20 -4.24 11.46
CA ALA A 128 -5.75 -3.70 12.75
C ALA A 128 -6.80 -3.70 13.87
N PRO A 129 -8.09 -3.37 13.64
CA PRO A 129 -9.10 -3.46 14.70
C PRO A 129 -9.34 -4.88 15.23
N ARG A 130 -8.95 -5.91 14.47
CA ARG A 130 -9.21 -7.32 14.76
C ARG A 130 -7.99 -8.05 15.30
N ILE A 131 -6.78 -7.65 14.90
CA ILE A 131 -5.52 -8.35 15.23
C ILE A 131 -4.37 -7.37 15.50
N PRO A 132 -3.45 -7.68 16.44
CA PRO A 132 -2.18 -6.96 16.56
C PRO A 132 -1.37 -7.07 15.27
N LEU A 133 -1.12 -5.93 14.62
CA LEU A 133 -0.48 -5.90 13.32
C LEU A 133 0.74 -4.97 13.32
N THR A 134 1.89 -5.49 12.91
CA THR A 134 3.11 -4.68 12.69
C THR A 134 3.40 -4.56 11.20
N ILE A 135 3.34 -3.35 10.63
CA ILE A 135 3.62 -3.11 9.20
C ILE A 135 4.94 -2.40 8.97
N MET A 136 5.61 -2.72 7.88
CA MET A 136 6.82 -2.03 7.47
C MET A 136 6.46 -0.80 6.65
N PHE A 137 6.87 0.37 7.12
CA PHE A 137 6.59 1.63 6.47
C PHE A 137 7.88 2.40 6.17
N ARG A 138 7.94 2.97 4.96
CA ARG A 138 9.00 3.90 4.59
C ARG A 138 8.45 5.32 4.69
N PRO A 139 9.01 6.19 5.56
CA PRO A 139 8.52 7.56 5.69
C PRO A 139 8.59 8.30 4.37
N HIS A 140 7.53 9.05 4.07
CA HIS A 140 7.45 9.82 2.84
C HIS A 140 8.50 10.93 2.83
N ARG A 141 9.17 11.17 1.69
CA ARG A 141 10.27 12.16 1.59
C ARG A 141 9.82 13.61 1.84
N LYS A 142 8.53 13.89 1.70
CA LYS A 142 7.95 15.23 1.94
C LYS A 142 7.44 15.31 3.38
N ALA A 143 8.11 16.12 4.20
CA ALA A 143 7.78 16.32 5.63
C ALA A 143 6.29 16.63 5.89
N LEU A 144 5.64 17.45 5.06
CA LEU A 144 4.22 17.79 5.18
C LEU A 144 3.30 16.56 5.06
N LEU A 145 3.56 15.70 4.07
CA LEU A 145 2.82 14.44 3.92
C LEU A 145 3.14 13.48 5.06
N ARG A 146 4.38 13.48 5.57
CA ARG A 146 4.75 12.67 6.73
C ARG A 146 3.91 13.03 7.95
N SER A 147 3.88 14.29 8.36
CA SER A 147 3.11 14.73 9.54
C SER A 147 1.61 14.47 9.40
N LEU A 148 1.06 14.63 8.18
CA LEU A 148 -0.35 14.35 7.89
C LEU A 148 -0.65 12.85 7.99
N LEU A 149 0.22 12.00 7.44
CA LEU A 149 0.04 10.55 7.43
C LEU A 149 0.26 9.92 8.80
N ASP A 150 1.16 10.46 9.62
CA ASP A 150 1.43 9.96 10.96
C ASP A 150 0.17 10.06 11.86
N GLY A 151 -0.59 11.15 11.78
CA GLY A 151 -1.84 11.32 12.54
C GLY A 151 -3.03 10.52 11.98
N VAL A 152 -3.06 10.30 10.66
CA VAL A 152 -4.13 9.57 9.95
C VAL A 152 -4.01 8.04 10.07
N ARG A 153 -2.82 7.54 10.42
CA ARG A 153 -2.50 6.11 10.47
C ARG A 153 -2.38 5.58 11.89
N ALA A 154 -2.61 6.42 12.90
CA ALA A 154 -2.75 5.99 14.27
C ALA A 154 -4.07 5.22 14.40
N THR A 155 -4.00 3.90 14.21
CA THR A 155 -5.08 2.96 14.49
C THR A 155 -4.69 2.14 15.70
N SER A 156 -5.62 1.89 16.61
CA SER A 156 -5.40 0.96 17.71
C SER A 156 -4.92 -0.38 17.13
N ASN A 157 -3.90 -0.97 17.76
CA ASN A 157 -3.24 -2.23 17.37
C ASN A 157 -2.39 -2.21 16.08
N LEU A 158 -2.21 -1.06 15.41
CA LEU A 158 -1.29 -0.95 14.27
C LEU A 158 0.06 -0.35 14.69
N THR A 159 1.12 -1.16 14.64
CA THR A 159 2.49 -0.70 14.84
C THR A 159 3.18 -0.50 13.50
N THR A 160 3.81 0.66 13.28
CA THR A 160 4.61 0.91 12.08
C THR A 160 6.10 0.83 12.40
N VAL A 161 6.87 0.13 11.58
CA VAL A 161 8.32 -0.01 11.74
C VAL A 161 9.06 0.41 10.47
N PRO A 162 10.27 1.00 10.58
CA PRO A 162 11.02 1.43 9.42
C PRO A 162 11.50 0.23 8.59
N ALA A 163 11.65 0.42 7.28
CA ALA A 163 12.26 -0.57 6.38
C ALA A 163 13.80 -0.65 6.55
N THR A 164 14.24 -1.07 7.73
CA THR A 164 15.64 -1.21 8.15
C THR A 164 15.83 -2.52 8.93
N SER A 165 17.07 -2.89 9.24
CA SER A 165 17.37 -4.06 10.07
C SER A 165 16.72 -4.00 11.46
N GLN A 166 16.47 -2.79 11.99
CA GLN A 166 15.71 -2.61 13.23
C GLN A 166 14.25 -3.02 13.05
N GLY A 167 13.60 -2.60 11.96
CA GLY A 167 12.23 -3.01 11.65
C GLY A 167 12.10 -4.51 11.41
N VAL A 168 13.10 -5.12 10.76
CA VAL A 168 13.16 -6.59 10.60
C VAL A 168 13.22 -7.29 11.96
N ARG A 169 14.02 -6.79 12.91
CA ARG A 169 14.04 -7.34 14.29
C ARG A 169 12.68 -7.18 14.98
N SER A 170 11.99 -6.06 14.78
CA SER A 170 10.64 -5.88 15.31
C SER A 170 9.64 -6.88 14.72
N PHE A 171 9.72 -7.17 13.42
CA PHE A 171 8.90 -8.21 12.79
C PHE A 171 9.15 -9.59 13.41
N VAL A 172 10.41 -9.99 13.57
CA VAL A 172 10.76 -11.27 14.20
C VAL A 172 10.21 -11.35 15.62
N ARG A 173 10.28 -10.27 16.40
CA ARG A 173 9.70 -10.23 17.75
C ARG A 173 8.18 -10.36 17.75
N ALA A 174 7.49 -9.71 16.82
CA ALA A 174 6.04 -9.81 16.70
C ALA A 174 5.62 -11.24 16.32
N LEU A 175 6.26 -11.83 15.32
CA LEU A 175 6.00 -13.21 14.90
C LEU A 175 6.23 -14.21 16.04
N ARG A 176 7.32 -14.06 16.82
CA ARG A 176 7.60 -14.92 17.99
C ARG A 176 6.58 -14.80 19.12
N LYS A 177 5.82 -13.71 19.17
CA LYS A 177 4.70 -13.55 20.12
C LYS A 177 3.39 -14.17 19.61
N GLY A 178 3.38 -14.65 18.37
CA GLY A 178 2.16 -15.09 17.68
C GLY A 178 1.38 -13.95 17.03
N ASP A 179 1.94 -12.74 16.93
CA ASP A 179 1.28 -11.58 16.31
C ASP A 179 1.41 -11.58 14.78
N ALA A 180 0.65 -10.70 14.11
CA ALA A 180 0.71 -10.52 12.67
C ALA A 180 1.74 -9.45 12.25
N VAL A 181 2.38 -9.67 11.11
CA VAL A 181 3.20 -8.66 10.42
C VAL A 181 2.72 -8.47 8.98
N GLY A 182 2.85 -7.26 8.44
CA GLY A 182 2.40 -6.93 7.08
C GLY A 182 3.47 -6.25 6.23
N LEU A 183 3.65 -6.73 4.99
CA LEU A 183 4.51 -6.08 4.00
C LEU A 183 4.05 -6.29 2.55
N LEU A 184 4.55 -5.43 1.66
CA LEU A 184 4.31 -5.52 0.22
C LEU A 184 5.56 -6.12 -0.47
N PRO A 185 5.47 -7.30 -1.11
CA PRO A 185 6.63 -8.06 -1.57
C PRO A 185 6.99 -7.88 -3.05
N ASP A 186 6.23 -7.07 -3.79
CA ASP A 186 6.19 -7.02 -5.26
C ASP A 186 7.03 -5.89 -5.89
N GLN A 187 7.89 -5.24 -5.10
CA GLN A 187 8.88 -4.29 -5.60
C GLN A 187 10.30 -4.84 -5.46
N ALA A 188 11.14 -4.53 -6.45
CA ALA A 188 12.54 -4.88 -6.41
C ALA A 188 13.22 -4.25 -5.18
N PRO A 189 13.93 -5.04 -4.34
CA PRO A 189 14.62 -4.52 -3.18
C PRO A 189 15.84 -3.70 -3.61
N LYS A 190 16.26 -2.76 -2.76
CA LYS A 190 17.54 -2.04 -2.93
C LYS A 190 18.74 -2.80 -2.40
N GLY A 191 18.50 -3.79 -1.52
CA GLY A 191 19.53 -4.64 -0.93
C GLY A 191 19.33 -6.08 -1.37
N ASP A 192 19.42 -7.02 -0.43
CA ASP A 192 19.29 -8.44 -0.70
C ASP A 192 17.99 -8.82 -1.41
N GLY A 193 18.15 -9.63 -2.45
CA GLY A 193 17.10 -10.22 -3.24
C GLY A 193 17.61 -11.43 -3.99
N VAL A 194 16.70 -12.16 -4.60
CA VAL A 194 16.99 -13.30 -5.47
C VAL A 194 16.34 -13.09 -6.82
N TRP A 195 16.96 -13.60 -7.87
CA TRP A 195 16.33 -13.64 -9.19
C TRP A 195 15.31 -14.78 -9.21
N ALA A 196 14.02 -14.44 -9.24
CA ALA A 196 12.92 -15.38 -9.26
C ALA A 196 12.10 -15.23 -10.55
N PRO A 197 11.51 -16.30 -11.10
CA PRO A 197 10.65 -16.21 -12.27
C PRO A 197 9.38 -15.41 -11.95
N PHE A 198 9.09 -14.40 -12.77
CA PHE A 198 7.87 -13.60 -12.69
C PHE A 198 7.36 -13.28 -14.09
N PHE A 199 6.21 -13.84 -14.45
CA PHE A 199 5.63 -13.77 -15.80
C PHE A 199 6.66 -14.13 -16.90
N GLY A 200 7.30 -15.30 -16.74
CA GLY A 200 8.24 -15.84 -17.73
C GLY A 200 9.60 -15.16 -17.81
N ARG A 201 9.92 -14.20 -16.92
CA ARG A 201 11.23 -13.53 -16.88
C ARG A 201 11.79 -13.48 -15.46
N PRO A 202 13.12 -13.59 -15.28
CA PRO A 202 13.73 -13.33 -13.98
C PRO A 202 13.48 -11.89 -13.51
N ALA A 203 12.97 -11.74 -12.30
CA ALA A 203 12.80 -10.46 -11.60
C ALA A 203 13.58 -10.51 -10.28
N TYR A 204 14.22 -9.40 -9.93
CA TYR A 204 14.93 -9.29 -8.66
C TYR A 204 13.92 -9.08 -7.52
N THR A 205 13.76 -10.10 -6.68
CA THR A 205 12.65 -10.24 -5.73
C THR A 205 13.17 -10.25 -4.29
N ILE A 206 12.44 -9.56 -3.41
CA ILE A 206 12.74 -9.50 -1.98
C ILE A 206 12.61 -10.87 -1.30
N THR A 207 13.60 -11.25 -0.49
CA THR A 207 13.61 -12.54 0.23
C THR A 207 12.99 -12.46 1.63
N LEU A 208 12.66 -11.26 2.11
CA LEU A 208 12.25 -11.03 3.49
C LEU A 208 11.06 -11.91 3.94
N PRO A 209 9.97 -12.07 3.16
CA PRO A 209 8.89 -12.98 3.54
C PRO A 209 9.37 -14.41 3.82
N GLY A 210 10.19 -14.98 2.92
CA GLY A 210 10.71 -16.33 3.07
C GLY A 210 11.65 -16.47 4.26
N LYS A 211 12.53 -15.48 4.49
CA LYS A 211 13.41 -15.45 5.67
C LYS A 211 12.59 -15.39 6.96
N LEU A 212 11.54 -14.56 7.02
CA LEU A 212 10.66 -14.47 8.20
C LEU A 212 9.91 -15.77 8.47
N ALA A 213 9.42 -16.44 7.44
CA ALA A 213 8.73 -17.73 7.59
C ALA A 213 9.64 -18.84 8.16
N GLN A 214 10.95 -18.73 7.94
CA GLN A 214 11.97 -19.64 8.48
C GLN A 214 12.48 -19.22 9.87
N CYS A 215 12.38 -17.94 10.22
CA CYS A 215 12.71 -17.42 11.56
C CYS A 215 11.59 -17.76 12.56
N ARG A 216 11.39 -19.06 12.78
CA ARG A 216 10.63 -19.59 13.91
C ARG A 216 11.59 -19.68 15.10
#